data_AF-A0A558C4W0-F1
#
_entry.id   AF-A0A558C4W0-F1
#
_cell.length_a   1.000
_cell.length_b   1.000
_cell.length_c   1.000
_cell.angle_alpha   90.00
_cell.angle_beta   90.00
_cell.angle_gamma   90.00
#
_symmetry.space_group_name_H-M   'P 1'
#
loop_
_entity.id
_entity.type
_entity.pdbx_description
1 polymer ?
#
loop_
_entity_poly.entity_id
_entity_poly.type
_entity_poly.pdbx_seq_one_letter_code
_entity_poly.pdbx_strand_id
1 'polypeptide(L)'
;MYDAAQGLTSSELLLKNINDKTWSAVFLTLNASVNNYSKDAVYLEGLAKQLANNQETKLQGTSRLIIWDRILNKDILFEGKGLVVDNDLFRVGGRANQLLQNLTNKNFGFVTANSTDKELEELKGKWLAYLSNKPVEQYQPIEYKNAKIPEISSLVAMQALITSLQDNPQKQQLVKNCLKKVYNLDEMPKDKGSSASYCNPDTYTFAYLGMLLGDTKFDSSKDAKWWQNFWDMNHSKLVWNDEKGVYEVRK
;
A
#
# COMPACT_ATOMS: atom_id res chain seq x y z
N MET A 1 -20.53 -4.21 13.73
CA MET A 1 -19.80 -3.06 13.11
C MET A 1 -19.89 -3.12 11.59
N TYR A 2 -19.62 -4.27 10.96
CA TYR A 2 -19.79 -4.44 9.51
C TYR A 2 -21.22 -4.14 9.05
N ASP A 3 -22.23 -4.78 9.62
CA ASP A 3 -23.64 -4.59 9.21
C ASP A 3 -24.11 -3.14 9.37
N ALA A 4 -23.67 -2.49 10.45
CA ALA A 4 -23.95 -1.07 10.67
C ALA A 4 -23.36 -0.18 9.58
N ALA A 5 -22.15 -0.49 9.09
CA ALA A 5 -21.55 0.25 7.98
C ALA A 5 -22.29 0.02 6.66
N GLN A 6 -22.89 -1.15 6.45
CA GLN A 6 -23.67 -1.46 5.24
C GLN A 6 -24.97 -0.64 5.15
N GLY A 7 -25.53 -0.21 6.29
CA GLY A 7 -26.74 0.62 6.35
C GLY A 7 -26.53 2.11 6.12
N LEU A 8 -25.29 2.57 5.91
CA LEU A 8 -24.99 4.00 5.74
C LEU A 8 -25.42 4.51 4.37
N THR A 9 -25.94 5.74 4.35
CA THR A 9 -26.30 6.48 3.13
C THR A 9 -25.06 6.94 2.34
N SER A 10 -25.23 7.27 1.07
CA SER A 10 -24.16 7.84 0.24
C SER A 10 -23.57 9.13 0.85
N SER A 11 -24.41 9.99 1.43
CA SER A 11 -23.95 11.22 2.11
C SER A 11 -23.11 10.93 3.35
N GLU A 12 -23.50 9.94 4.16
CA GLU A 12 -22.72 9.51 5.33
C GLU A 12 -21.39 8.88 4.90
N LEU A 13 -21.37 8.06 3.85
CA LEU A 13 -20.14 7.48 3.31
C LEU A 13 -19.17 8.55 2.77
N LEU A 14 -19.69 9.58 2.09
CA LEU A 14 -18.88 10.74 1.66
C LEU A 14 -18.25 11.47 2.85
N LEU A 15 -18.99 11.66 3.94
CA LEU A 15 -18.47 12.27 5.18
C LEU A 15 -17.43 11.38 5.85
N LYS A 16 -17.64 10.06 5.88
CA LYS A 16 -16.67 9.10 6.41
C LYS A 16 -15.38 9.08 5.59
N ASN A 17 -15.47 9.17 4.26
CA ASN A 17 -14.29 9.26 3.40
C ASN A 17 -13.39 10.45 3.77
N ILE A 18 -13.99 11.58 4.20
CA ILE A 18 -13.24 12.75 4.64
C ILE A 18 -12.61 12.52 6.03
N ASN A 19 -13.39 11.96 6.96
CA ASN A 19 -13.07 12.05 8.39
C ASN A 19 -12.44 10.81 9.03
N ASP A 20 -12.52 9.64 8.38
CA ASP A 20 -12.04 8.39 8.99
C ASP A 20 -10.52 8.43 9.25
N LYS A 21 -10.12 7.93 10.42
CA LYS A 21 -8.73 7.99 10.92
C LYS A 21 -8.12 6.61 11.20
N THR A 22 -8.85 5.53 10.93
CA THR A 22 -8.35 4.16 11.11
C THR A 22 -8.51 3.39 9.81
N TRP A 23 -7.55 2.52 9.52
CA TRP A 23 -7.63 1.62 8.37
C TRP A 23 -8.91 0.78 8.39
N SER A 24 -9.32 0.29 9.56
CA SER A 24 -10.56 -0.47 9.71
C SER A 24 -11.81 0.32 9.31
N ALA A 25 -11.91 1.60 9.68
CA ALA A 25 -13.05 2.44 9.31
C ALA A 25 -13.05 2.74 7.80
N VAL A 26 -11.88 3.07 7.23
CA VAL A 26 -11.72 3.24 5.78
C VAL A 26 -12.13 1.97 5.04
N PHE A 27 -11.64 0.80 5.47
CA PHE A 27 -12.00 -0.48 4.87
C PHE A 27 -13.51 -0.75 4.91
N LEU A 28 -14.19 -0.43 6.02
CA LEU A 28 -15.64 -0.58 6.11
C LEU A 28 -16.38 0.37 5.17
N THR A 29 -15.92 1.62 5.04
CA THR A 29 -16.44 2.59 4.06
C THR A 29 -16.27 2.08 2.63
N LEU A 30 -15.09 1.52 2.30
CA LEU A 30 -14.83 0.91 0.99
C LEU A 30 -15.82 -0.21 0.67
N ASN A 31 -16.01 -1.15 1.59
CA ASN A 31 -16.92 -2.29 1.39
C ASN A 31 -18.38 -1.85 1.27
N ALA A 32 -18.86 -1.00 2.20
CA ALA A 32 -20.23 -0.51 2.17
C ALA A 32 -20.56 0.26 0.88
N SER A 33 -19.60 1.04 0.37
CA SER A 33 -19.74 1.74 -0.89
C SER A 33 -19.91 0.78 -2.06
N VAL A 34 -19.01 -0.20 -2.19
CA VAL A 34 -19.00 -1.17 -3.30
C VAL A 34 -20.28 -2.01 -3.32
N ASN A 35 -20.73 -2.45 -2.16
CA ASN A 35 -21.90 -3.33 -2.05
C ASN A 35 -23.22 -2.62 -2.42
N ASN A 36 -23.33 -1.31 -2.16
CA ASN A 36 -24.63 -0.63 -2.17
C ASN A 36 -24.74 0.53 -3.17
N TYR A 37 -23.63 1.13 -3.62
CA TYR A 37 -23.65 2.42 -4.32
C TYR A 37 -22.90 2.45 -5.67
N SER A 38 -22.61 1.30 -6.27
CA SER A 38 -21.91 1.21 -7.57
C SER A 38 -22.63 1.90 -8.73
N LYS A 39 -23.96 2.12 -8.62
CA LYS A 39 -24.79 2.75 -9.66
C LYS A 39 -25.31 4.15 -9.27
N ASP A 40 -24.96 4.65 -8.09
CA ASP A 40 -25.42 5.96 -7.63
C ASP A 40 -24.55 7.08 -8.25
N ALA A 41 -25.08 7.73 -9.29
CA ALA A 41 -24.37 8.79 -10.00
C ALA A 41 -24.02 9.99 -9.11
N VAL A 42 -24.91 10.35 -8.18
CA VAL A 42 -24.68 11.48 -7.26
C VAL A 42 -23.53 11.14 -6.31
N TYR A 43 -23.48 9.90 -5.84
CA TYR A 43 -22.38 9.43 -5.00
C TYR A 43 -21.04 9.43 -5.74
N LEU A 44 -21.01 8.89 -6.96
CA LEU A 44 -19.80 8.87 -7.80
C LEU A 44 -19.29 10.29 -8.09
N GLU A 45 -20.17 11.22 -8.42
CA GLU A 45 -19.79 12.63 -8.58
C GLU A 45 -19.29 13.25 -7.28
N GLY A 46 -19.90 12.92 -6.14
CA GLY A 46 -19.46 13.33 -4.82
C GLY A 46 -18.03 12.87 -4.52
N LEU A 47 -17.71 11.62 -4.83
CA LEU A 47 -16.35 11.07 -4.70
C LEU A 47 -15.38 11.77 -5.65
N ALA A 48 -15.76 11.98 -6.92
CA ALA A 48 -14.90 12.66 -7.90
C ALA A 48 -14.54 14.09 -7.43
N LYS A 49 -15.49 14.81 -6.82
CA LYS A 49 -15.25 16.14 -6.25
C LYS A 49 -14.26 16.13 -5.08
N GLN A 50 -14.12 15.01 -4.36
CA GLN A 50 -13.17 14.87 -3.24
C GLN A 50 -11.75 14.53 -3.69
N LEU A 51 -11.49 14.24 -4.97
CA LEU A 51 -10.15 13.84 -5.46
C LEU A 51 -9.07 14.91 -5.22
N ALA A 52 -9.42 16.19 -5.37
CA ALA A 52 -8.52 17.30 -5.11
C ALA A 52 -8.42 17.67 -3.62
N ASN A 53 -9.12 16.93 -2.73
CA ASN A 53 -8.98 17.13 -1.30
C ASN A 53 -7.69 16.46 -0.81
N ASN A 54 -6.66 17.29 -0.60
CA ASN A 54 -5.33 16.92 -0.13
C ASN A 54 -5.26 16.73 1.40
N GLN A 55 -6.37 16.79 2.12
CA GLN A 55 -6.33 16.58 3.57
C GLN A 55 -5.85 15.17 3.92
N GLU A 56 -4.86 15.09 4.79
CA GLU A 56 -4.40 13.83 5.37
C GLU A 56 -5.12 13.52 6.69
N THR A 57 -5.60 12.28 6.82
CA THR A 57 -6.03 11.72 8.11
C THR A 57 -5.09 10.56 8.44
N LYS A 58 -4.03 10.86 9.21
CA LYS A 58 -3.00 9.89 9.63
C LYS A 58 -3.62 8.57 10.14
N LEU A 59 -3.63 7.54 9.29
CA LEU A 59 -4.38 6.31 9.53
C LEU A 59 -3.71 5.47 10.62
N GLN A 60 -4.52 5.02 11.58
CA GLN A 60 -4.09 4.06 12.59
C GLN A 60 -4.44 2.63 12.19
N GLY A 61 -3.73 1.65 12.75
CA GLY A 61 -4.03 0.23 12.54
C GLY A 61 -3.66 -0.30 11.15
N THR A 62 -2.56 0.19 10.58
CA THR A 62 -2.11 -0.07 9.20
C THR A 62 -1.37 -1.40 9.01
N SER A 63 -1.36 -2.30 10.00
CA SER A 63 -0.64 -3.60 9.93
C SER A 63 -1.13 -4.56 8.84
N ARG A 64 -2.27 -4.25 8.20
CA ARG A 64 -2.88 -4.98 7.08
C ARG A 64 -2.98 -4.14 5.81
N LEU A 65 -2.28 -3.01 5.77
CA LEU A 65 -2.26 -2.08 4.65
C LEU A 65 -0.80 -1.89 4.21
N ILE A 66 -0.57 -1.99 2.91
CA ILE A 66 0.71 -1.72 2.29
C ILE A 66 0.49 -0.57 1.31
N ILE A 67 1.14 0.57 1.58
CA ILE A 67 1.26 1.70 0.67
C ILE A 67 2.75 2.02 0.65
N TRP A 68 3.42 1.70 -0.45
CA TRP A 68 4.89 1.71 -0.52
C TRP A 68 5.48 3.09 -0.16
N ASP A 69 4.89 4.17 -0.67
CA ASP A 69 5.31 5.54 -0.35
C ASP A 69 5.20 5.88 1.14
N ARG A 70 4.17 5.35 1.83
CA ARG A 70 3.98 5.58 3.26
C ARG A 70 4.95 4.76 4.11
N ILE A 71 5.51 3.66 3.58
CA ILE A 71 6.64 2.96 4.20
C ILE A 71 7.93 3.78 4.05
N LEU A 72 8.19 4.30 2.85
CA LEU A 72 9.35 5.17 2.60
C LEU A 72 9.36 6.41 3.51
N ASN A 73 8.20 7.03 3.71
CA ASN A 73 8.03 8.18 4.60
C ASN A 73 7.84 7.82 6.07
N LYS A 74 7.87 6.52 6.43
CA LYS A 74 7.77 5.98 7.79
C LYS A 74 6.41 6.19 8.50
N ASP A 75 5.37 6.55 7.77
CA ASP A 75 3.98 6.57 8.28
C ASP A 75 3.43 5.14 8.48
N ILE A 76 3.93 4.19 7.68
CA ILE A 76 3.78 2.75 7.89
C ILE A 76 5.17 2.20 8.19
N LEU A 77 5.32 1.42 9.26
CA LEU A 77 6.64 1.01 9.75
C LEU A 77 7.27 -0.17 9.01
N PHE A 78 6.44 -1.00 8.37
CA PHE A 78 6.86 -2.21 7.67
C PHE A 78 5.76 -2.69 6.72
N GLU A 79 6.10 -3.54 5.76
CA GLU A 79 5.12 -4.16 4.90
C GLU A 79 4.22 -5.09 5.73
N GLY A 80 2.96 -4.69 5.87
CA GLY A 80 1.96 -5.48 6.59
C GLY A 80 1.68 -6.83 5.94
N LYS A 81 0.83 -7.65 6.56
CA LYS A 81 0.39 -8.95 6.00
C LYS A 81 -0.93 -8.81 5.24
N GLY A 82 -1.06 -7.78 4.40
CA GLY A 82 -2.37 -7.35 3.90
C GLY A 82 -2.34 -6.77 2.50
N LEU A 83 -3.27 -5.86 2.25
CA LEU A 83 -3.59 -5.39 0.92
C LEU A 83 -2.57 -4.35 0.45
N VAL A 84 -2.00 -4.54 -0.74
CA VAL A 84 -1.25 -3.51 -1.46
C VAL A 84 -2.24 -2.56 -2.11
N VAL A 85 -2.08 -1.27 -1.84
CA VAL A 85 -2.92 -0.21 -2.38
C VAL A 85 -2.02 0.88 -2.97
N ASP A 86 -2.19 1.15 -4.26
CA ASP A 86 -1.44 2.19 -4.97
C ASP A 86 -1.93 3.61 -4.62
N ASN A 87 -3.23 3.75 -4.31
CA ASN A 87 -3.77 5.00 -3.82
C ASN A 87 -3.34 5.25 -2.36
N ASP A 88 -2.94 6.48 -2.09
CA ASP A 88 -2.61 6.95 -0.77
C ASP A 88 -3.86 7.14 0.09
N LEU A 89 -4.27 6.09 0.79
CA LEU A 89 -5.46 6.10 1.64
C LEU A 89 -5.33 7.01 2.87
N PHE A 90 -4.16 7.58 3.15
CA PHE A 90 -4.02 8.61 4.19
C PHE A 90 -4.65 9.92 3.74
N ARG A 91 -4.74 10.18 2.43
CA ARG A 91 -5.38 11.37 1.85
C ARG A 91 -6.83 11.11 1.51
N VAL A 92 -7.68 12.11 1.71
CA VAL A 92 -9.11 12.06 1.30
C VAL A 92 -9.23 11.73 -0.19
N GLY A 93 -8.45 12.41 -1.03
CA GLY A 93 -8.42 12.16 -2.47
C GLY A 93 -8.02 10.73 -2.85
N GLY A 94 -7.07 10.12 -2.14
CA GLY A 94 -6.66 8.74 -2.43
C GLY A 94 -7.73 7.72 -2.07
N ARG A 95 -8.44 7.91 -0.97
CA ARG A 95 -9.60 7.07 -0.63
C ARG A 95 -10.74 7.24 -1.63
N ALA A 96 -11.01 8.48 -2.06
CA ALA A 96 -12.02 8.76 -3.08
C ALA A 96 -11.68 8.09 -4.42
N ASN A 97 -10.41 8.16 -4.85
CA ASN A 97 -9.96 7.51 -6.08
C ASN A 97 -10.07 5.98 -5.98
N GLN A 98 -9.70 5.40 -4.84
CA GLN A 98 -9.84 3.97 -4.62
C GLN A 98 -11.30 3.52 -4.72
N LEU A 99 -12.23 4.29 -4.15
CA LEU A 99 -13.67 4.03 -4.26
C LEU A 99 -14.14 4.09 -5.71
N LEU A 100 -13.77 5.14 -6.44
CA LEU A 100 -14.16 5.29 -7.84
C LEU A 100 -13.64 4.13 -8.71
N GLN A 101 -12.38 3.73 -8.52
CA GLN A 101 -11.80 2.58 -9.20
C GLN A 101 -12.57 1.29 -8.89
N ASN A 102 -12.85 1.03 -7.61
CA ASN A 102 -13.59 -0.17 -7.18
C ASN A 102 -15.04 -0.20 -7.67
N LEU A 103 -15.72 0.96 -7.69
CA LEU A 103 -17.14 1.06 -8.06
C LEU A 103 -17.36 0.96 -9.57
N THR A 104 -16.39 1.42 -10.37
CA THR A 104 -16.55 1.54 -11.83
C THR A 104 -15.68 0.57 -12.63
N ASN A 105 -14.72 -0.10 -11.98
CA ASN A 105 -13.67 -0.88 -12.62
C ASN A 105 -12.89 -0.09 -13.69
N LYS A 106 -12.77 1.23 -13.53
CA LYS A 106 -11.96 2.10 -14.39
C LYS A 106 -10.73 2.59 -13.66
N ASN A 107 -9.62 2.73 -14.38
CA ASN A 107 -8.41 3.34 -13.86
C ASN A 107 -8.01 4.56 -14.72
N PHE A 108 -7.93 5.74 -14.11
CA PHE A 108 -7.47 6.97 -14.77
C PHE A 108 -6.17 7.53 -14.20
N GLY A 109 -5.54 6.76 -13.29
CA GLY A 109 -4.35 7.13 -12.54
C GLY A 109 -4.53 6.88 -11.04
N PHE A 110 -3.49 7.18 -10.28
CA PHE A 110 -3.43 6.99 -8.83
C PHE A 110 -3.18 8.32 -8.12
N VAL A 111 -3.72 8.44 -6.91
CA VAL A 111 -3.34 9.51 -5.98
C VAL A 111 -2.27 8.94 -5.07
N THR A 112 -1.04 9.45 -5.15
CA THR A 112 0.10 9.00 -4.35
C THR A 112 0.39 9.98 -3.22
N ALA A 113 1.32 9.68 -2.32
CA ALA A 113 1.75 10.65 -1.29
C ALA A 113 2.39 11.91 -1.92
N ASN A 114 2.93 11.77 -3.14
CA ASN A 114 3.63 12.84 -3.85
C ASN A 114 2.75 13.56 -4.89
N SER A 115 1.48 13.17 -5.08
CA SER A 115 0.61 13.81 -6.07
C SER A 115 0.41 15.29 -5.77
N THR A 116 0.68 16.11 -6.79
CA THR A 116 0.53 17.56 -6.79
C THR A 116 -0.91 17.98 -7.01
N ASP A 117 -1.29 19.18 -6.56
CA ASP A 117 -2.66 19.70 -6.73
C ASP A 117 -3.09 19.74 -8.20
N LYS A 118 -2.14 20.01 -9.12
CA LYS A 118 -2.39 19.99 -10.56
C LYS A 118 -2.76 18.58 -11.04
N GLU A 119 -2.00 17.56 -10.65
CA GLU A 119 -2.30 16.16 -11.02
C GLU A 119 -3.64 15.69 -10.45
N LEU A 120 -3.98 16.12 -9.22
CA LEU A 120 -5.26 15.79 -8.61
C LEU A 120 -6.43 16.44 -9.33
N GLU A 121 -6.30 17.70 -9.74
CA GLU A 121 -7.33 18.39 -10.53
C GLU A 121 -7.47 17.79 -11.94
N GLU A 122 -6.36 17.37 -12.56
CA GLU A 122 -6.40 16.63 -13.83
C GLU A 122 -7.11 15.28 -13.68
N LEU A 123 -6.80 14.51 -12.63
CA LEU A 123 -7.45 13.23 -12.33
C LEU A 123 -8.95 13.41 -12.03
N LYS A 124 -9.30 14.44 -11.26
CA LYS A 124 -10.70 14.84 -11.04
C LYS A 124 -11.41 15.17 -12.34
N GLY A 125 -10.77 15.93 -13.23
CA GLY A 125 -11.30 16.24 -14.56
C GLY A 125 -11.59 14.98 -15.38
N LYS A 126 -10.67 14.00 -15.38
CA LYS A 126 -10.86 12.70 -16.05
C LYS A 126 -12.08 11.96 -15.50
N TRP A 127 -12.22 11.87 -14.17
CA TRP A 127 -13.38 11.23 -13.56
C TRP A 127 -14.70 11.92 -13.89
N LEU A 128 -14.76 13.25 -13.79
CA LEU A 128 -15.98 14.00 -14.12
C LEU A 128 -16.34 13.88 -15.61
N ALA A 129 -15.35 13.85 -16.50
CA ALA A 129 -15.56 13.61 -17.92
C ALA A 129 -16.16 12.22 -18.17
N TYR A 130 -15.58 11.17 -17.56
CA TYR A 130 -16.10 9.81 -17.64
C TYR A 130 -17.53 9.70 -17.13
N LEU A 131 -17.82 10.26 -15.95
CA LEU A 131 -19.17 10.25 -15.36
C LEU A 131 -20.19 11.04 -16.20
N SER A 132 -19.72 11.99 -17.01
CA SER A 132 -20.53 12.71 -18.00
C SER A 132 -20.61 12.00 -19.36
N ASN A 133 -20.27 10.71 -19.42
CA ASN A 133 -20.24 9.88 -20.64
C ASN A 133 -19.28 10.38 -21.74
N LYS A 134 -18.24 11.13 -21.40
CA LYS A 134 -17.18 11.49 -22.34
C LYS A 134 -16.12 10.38 -22.38
N PRO A 135 -15.51 10.11 -23.55
CA PRO A 135 -14.43 9.16 -23.64
C PRO A 135 -13.21 9.67 -22.87
N VAL A 136 -12.61 8.79 -22.05
CA VAL A 136 -11.40 9.06 -21.27
C VAL A 136 -10.49 7.85 -21.41
N GLU A 137 -9.22 8.11 -21.73
CA GLU A 137 -8.20 7.08 -21.82
C GLU A 137 -7.89 6.51 -20.42
N GLN A 138 -7.86 5.19 -20.32
CA GLN A 138 -7.52 4.51 -19.08
C GLN A 138 -6.01 4.45 -18.89
N TYR A 139 -5.57 4.70 -17.66
CA TYR A 139 -4.19 4.51 -17.25
C TYR A 139 -3.86 3.01 -17.26
N GLN A 140 -2.74 2.67 -17.90
CA GLN A 140 -2.19 1.32 -17.92
C GLN A 140 -1.01 1.24 -16.96
N PRO A 141 -1.13 0.51 -15.83
CA PRO A 141 -0.01 0.26 -14.94
C PRO A 141 1.12 -0.49 -15.65
N ILE A 142 2.34 -0.31 -15.13
CA ILE A 142 3.50 -1.09 -15.58
C ILE A 142 3.24 -2.57 -15.29
N GLU A 143 3.41 -3.41 -16.30
CA GLU A 143 3.35 -4.85 -16.17
C GLU A 143 4.75 -5.41 -15.90
N TYR A 144 4.90 -6.17 -14.83
CA TYR A 144 6.13 -6.89 -14.50
C TYR A 144 6.01 -8.34 -14.98
N LYS A 145 6.40 -8.60 -16.24
CA LYS A 145 6.26 -9.93 -16.83
C LYS A 145 7.05 -10.98 -16.06
N ASN A 146 6.45 -12.17 -15.92
CA ASN A 146 6.97 -13.30 -15.15
C ASN A 146 7.28 -13.00 -13.68
N ALA A 147 6.81 -11.87 -13.14
CA ALA A 147 6.91 -11.60 -11.70
C ALA A 147 6.20 -12.69 -10.90
N LYS A 148 6.87 -13.18 -9.86
CA LYS A 148 6.24 -14.12 -8.91
C LYS A 148 5.09 -13.48 -8.15
N ILE A 149 5.25 -12.20 -7.79
CA ILE A 149 4.26 -11.36 -7.10
C ILE A 149 4.35 -9.96 -7.72
N PRO A 150 3.48 -9.62 -8.68
CA PRO A 150 3.52 -8.33 -9.38
C PRO A 150 3.46 -7.12 -8.44
N GLU A 151 2.70 -7.21 -7.35
CA GLU A 151 2.41 -6.11 -6.42
C GLU A 151 3.64 -5.62 -5.63
N ILE A 152 4.67 -6.45 -5.51
CA ILE A 152 5.95 -6.11 -4.85
C ILE A 152 7.08 -5.84 -5.85
N SER A 153 6.80 -5.91 -7.16
CA SER A 153 7.83 -5.95 -8.20
C SER A 153 8.34 -4.57 -8.63
N SER A 154 7.78 -3.48 -8.11
CA SER A 154 8.28 -2.14 -8.41
C SER A 154 9.56 -1.80 -7.66
N LEU A 155 10.38 -0.93 -8.25
CA LEU A 155 11.56 -0.37 -7.56
C LEU A 155 11.17 0.36 -6.27
N VAL A 156 10.00 1.01 -6.26
CA VAL A 156 9.45 1.67 -5.06
C VAL A 156 9.17 0.64 -3.96
N ALA A 157 8.58 -0.51 -4.30
CA ALA A 157 8.36 -1.60 -3.36
C ALA A 157 9.69 -2.17 -2.84
N MET A 158 10.68 -2.40 -3.71
CA MET A 158 12.02 -2.84 -3.28
C MET A 158 12.64 -1.84 -2.29
N GLN A 159 12.61 -0.55 -2.60
CA GLN A 159 13.13 0.47 -1.70
C GLN A 159 12.39 0.50 -0.36
N ALA A 160 11.07 0.36 -0.38
CA ALA A 160 10.24 0.33 0.81
C ALA A 160 10.55 -0.88 1.69
N LEU A 161 10.76 -2.07 1.11
CA LEU A 161 11.18 -3.27 1.82
C LEU A 161 12.58 -3.09 2.45
N ILE A 162 13.53 -2.49 1.72
CA ILE A 162 14.87 -2.22 2.26
C ILE A 162 14.80 -1.19 3.41
N THR A 163 13.92 -0.18 3.27
CA THR A 163 13.68 0.83 4.29
C THR A 163 13.03 0.22 5.53
N SER A 164 12.05 -0.68 5.36
CA SER A 164 11.36 -1.34 6.47
C SER A 164 12.30 -2.22 7.29
N LEU A 165 13.30 -2.86 6.66
CA LEU A 165 14.30 -3.68 7.35
C LEU A 165 15.15 -2.92 8.37
N GLN A 166 15.31 -1.60 8.20
CA GLN A 166 16.23 -0.83 9.04
C GLN A 166 15.78 -0.81 10.51
N ASP A 167 16.75 -0.58 11.40
CA ASP A 167 16.48 -0.47 12.84
C ASP A 167 15.51 0.67 13.12
N ASN A 168 14.46 0.38 13.88
CA ASN A 168 13.42 1.33 14.23
C ASN A 168 12.92 1.07 15.66
N PRO A 169 13.05 2.03 16.60
CA PRO A 169 12.63 1.85 17.99
C PRO A 169 11.15 1.53 18.18
N GLN A 170 10.27 2.11 17.34
CA GLN A 170 8.84 1.83 17.39
C GLN A 170 8.55 0.40 16.92
N LYS A 171 9.23 -0.04 15.85
CA LYS A 171 9.17 -1.43 15.36
C LYS A 171 9.64 -2.42 16.43
N GLN A 172 10.77 -2.14 17.08
CA GLN A 172 11.30 -2.97 18.18
C GLN A 172 10.33 -3.04 19.36
N GLN A 173 9.70 -1.92 19.74
CA GLN A 173 8.71 -1.89 20.81
C GLN A 173 7.46 -2.72 20.46
N LEU A 174 7.01 -2.69 19.20
CA LEU A 174 5.90 -3.52 18.72
C LEU A 174 6.24 -5.01 18.83
N VAL A 175 7.44 -5.41 18.42
CA VAL A 175 7.92 -6.79 18.57
C VAL A 175 7.93 -7.21 20.04
N LYS A 176 8.52 -6.39 20.92
CA LYS A 176 8.60 -6.67 22.37
C LYS A 176 7.22 -6.80 23.00
N ASN A 177 6.29 -5.89 22.66
CA ASN A 177 4.92 -5.94 23.14
C ASN A 177 4.20 -7.21 22.67
N CYS A 178 4.40 -7.60 21.42
CA CYS A 178 3.83 -8.84 20.88
C CYS A 178 4.38 -10.08 21.60
N LEU A 179 5.70 -10.19 21.74
CA LEU A 179 6.36 -11.30 22.44
C LEU A 179 5.88 -11.43 23.88
N LYS A 180 5.81 -10.31 24.61
CA LYS A 180 5.39 -10.32 26.00
C LYS A 180 3.91 -10.68 26.15
N LYS A 181 3.04 -10.11 25.32
CA LYS A 181 1.58 -10.27 25.45
C LYS A 181 1.08 -11.61 24.93
N VAL A 182 1.65 -12.11 23.84
CA VAL A 182 1.15 -13.31 23.15
C VAL A 182 1.89 -14.57 23.60
N TYR A 183 3.20 -14.47 23.83
CA TYR A 183 4.07 -15.62 24.09
C TYR A 183 4.70 -15.61 25.50
N ASN A 184 4.51 -14.55 26.29
CA ASN A 184 5.17 -14.34 27.58
C ASN A 184 6.72 -14.42 27.49
N LEU A 185 7.28 -13.92 26.39
CA LEU A 185 8.73 -13.89 26.14
C LEU A 185 9.25 -12.45 26.22
N ASP A 186 10.47 -12.29 26.71
CA ASP A 186 11.16 -10.99 26.74
C ASP A 186 11.97 -10.72 25.47
N GLU A 187 12.43 -11.77 24.79
CA GLU A 187 13.25 -11.71 23.57
C GLU A 187 12.79 -12.74 22.54
N MET A 188 13.13 -12.50 21.27
CA MET A 188 12.83 -13.41 20.17
C MET A 188 13.67 -14.70 20.31
N PRO A 189 13.06 -15.89 20.28
CA PRO A 189 13.80 -17.15 20.30
C PRO A 189 14.77 -17.27 19.12
N LYS A 190 15.92 -17.91 19.35
CA LYS A 190 16.90 -18.21 18.28
C LYS A 190 16.41 -19.30 17.33
N ASP A 191 15.48 -20.14 17.78
CA ASP A 191 14.88 -21.19 16.96
C ASP A 191 13.99 -20.58 15.86
N LYS A 192 14.37 -20.79 14.60
CA LYS A 192 13.64 -20.31 13.42
C LYS A 192 12.26 -20.97 13.25
N GLY A 193 12.03 -22.12 13.88
CA GLY A 193 10.73 -22.81 13.89
C GLY A 193 9.75 -22.28 14.93
N SER A 194 10.18 -21.35 15.79
CA SER A 194 9.32 -20.82 16.85
C SER A 194 8.13 -20.06 16.30
N SER A 195 6.94 -20.33 16.84
CA SER A 195 5.74 -19.54 16.54
C SER A 195 5.87 -18.08 16.97
N ALA A 196 6.78 -17.74 17.89
CA ALA A 196 7.08 -16.36 18.26
C ALA A 196 7.62 -15.52 17.08
N SER A 197 8.12 -16.16 16.02
CA SER A 197 8.52 -15.50 14.77
C SER A 197 7.39 -14.68 14.14
N TYR A 198 6.10 -15.00 14.41
CA TYR A 198 4.98 -14.20 13.94
C TYR A 198 4.94 -12.77 14.51
N CYS A 199 5.66 -12.51 15.61
CA CYS A 199 5.87 -11.17 16.14
C CYS A 199 6.92 -10.37 15.36
N ASN A 200 7.75 -11.01 14.53
CA ASN A 200 8.70 -10.31 13.67
C ASN A 200 7.97 -9.70 12.47
N PRO A 201 7.92 -8.36 12.34
CA PRO A 201 7.34 -7.72 11.16
C PRO A 201 8.08 -8.08 9.87
N ASP A 202 9.39 -8.33 9.95
CA ASP A 202 10.27 -8.52 8.79
C ASP A 202 10.32 -9.99 8.32
N THR A 203 9.35 -10.81 8.73
CA THR A 203 9.34 -12.26 8.48
C THR A 203 9.47 -12.60 6.99
N TYR A 204 8.90 -11.76 6.11
CA TYR A 204 8.84 -12.02 4.67
C TYR A 204 9.73 -11.09 3.84
N THR A 205 10.22 -9.99 4.41
CA THR A 205 10.95 -8.94 3.69
C THR A 205 12.16 -9.48 2.94
N PHE A 206 12.99 -10.28 3.62
CA PHE A 206 14.17 -10.89 2.99
C PHE A 206 13.81 -11.85 1.86
N ALA A 207 12.71 -12.60 2.00
CA ALA A 207 12.25 -13.50 0.96
C ALA A 207 11.75 -12.71 -0.27
N TYR A 208 11.02 -11.62 -0.06
CA TYR A 208 10.59 -10.73 -1.13
C TYR A 208 11.77 -10.08 -1.85
N LEU A 209 12.74 -9.53 -1.11
CA LEU A 209 13.96 -8.98 -1.71
C LEU A 209 14.75 -10.02 -2.49
N GLY A 210 14.87 -11.25 -1.95
CA GLY A 210 15.50 -12.36 -2.65
C GLY A 210 14.74 -12.74 -3.93
N MET A 211 13.41 -12.78 -3.90
CA MET A 211 12.60 -13.02 -5.10
C MET A 211 12.87 -11.98 -6.18
N LEU A 212 12.97 -10.71 -5.81
CA LEU A 212 13.20 -9.61 -6.76
C LEU A 212 14.60 -9.63 -7.38
N LEU A 213 15.58 -10.31 -6.78
CA LEU A 213 16.94 -10.45 -7.33
C LEU A 213 17.27 -11.88 -7.81
N GLY A 214 16.30 -12.80 -7.79
CA GLY A 214 16.50 -14.18 -8.18
C GLY A 214 17.29 -15.04 -7.18
N ASP A 215 17.44 -14.59 -5.94
CA ASP A 215 18.02 -15.40 -4.88
C ASP A 215 17.06 -16.54 -4.51
N THR A 216 17.53 -17.79 -4.62
CA THR A 216 16.72 -18.98 -4.33
C THR A 216 16.89 -19.51 -2.91
N LYS A 217 17.86 -18.99 -2.15
CA LYS A 217 18.15 -19.40 -0.78
C LYS A 217 18.38 -18.17 0.09
N PHE A 218 17.91 -18.24 1.34
CA PHE A 218 18.18 -17.21 2.33
C PHE A 218 19.67 -17.16 2.66
N ASP A 219 20.26 -15.97 2.56
CA ASP A 219 21.65 -15.69 2.89
C ASP A 219 21.70 -14.80 4.14
N SER A 220 22.17 -15.37 5.25
CA SER A 220 22.26 -14.64 6.52
C SER A 220 23.32 -13.52 6.52
N SER A 221 24.18 -13.46 5.51
CA SER A 221 25.14 -12.35 5.34
C SER A 221 24.49 -11.09 4.75
N LYS A 222 23.32 -11.22 4.12
CA LYS A 222 22.55 -10.10 3.55
C LYS A 222 21.63 -9.49 4.61
N ASP A 223 22.23 -8.88 5.63
CA ASP A 223 21.51 -8.15 6.67
C ASP A 223 20.93 -6.80 6.18
N ALA A 224 20.25 -6.07 7.06
CA ALA A 224 19.64 -4.77 6.72
C ALA A 224 20.65 -3.76 6.16
N LYS A 225 21.90 -3.76 6.66
CA LYS A 225 22.97 -2.85 6.19
C LYS A 225 23.45 -3.26 4.80
N TRP A 226 23.59 -4.56 4.56
CA TRP A 226 23.94 -5.08 3.24
C TRP A 226 22.92 -4.65 2.19
N TRP A 227 21.61 -4.80 2.48
CA TRP A 227 20.55 -4.40 1.55
C TRP A 227 20.54 -2.91 1.27
N GLN A 228 20.77 -2.07 2.30
CA GLN A 228 20.90 -0.63 2.11
C GLN A 228 22.09 -0.28 1.21
N ASN A 229 23.27 -0.87 1.47
CA ASN A 229 24.46 -0.65 0.65
C ASN A 229 24.25 -1.11 -0.80
N PHE A 230 23.60 -2.28 -0.98
CA PHE A 230 23.26 -2.78 -2.31
C PHE A 230 22.38 -1.77 -3.06
N TRP A 231 21.33 -1.25 -2.42
CA TRP A 231 20.44 -0.26 -3.01
C TRP A 231 21.18 1.01 -3.41
N ASP A 232 21.95 1.58 -2.49
CA ASP A 232 22.67 2.85 -2.71
C ASP A 232 23.65 2.74 -3.89
N MET A 233 24.31 1.59 -4.05
CA MET A 233 25.27 1.35 -5.12
C MET A 233 24.62 1.03 -6.48
N ASN A 234 23.45 0.39 -6.49
CA ASN A 234 22.94 -0.28 -7.70
C ASN A 234 21.57 0.19 -8.19
N HIS A 235 20.76 0.89 -7.39
CA HIS A 235 19.34 1.14 -7.73
C HIS A 235 19.14 1.80 -9.10
N SER A 236 20.02 2.74 -9.48
CA SER A 236 19.96 3.43 -10.78
C SER A 236 20.33 2.54 -11.98
N LYS A 237 20.88 1.35 -11.73
CA LYS A 237 21.29 0.35 -12.72
C LYS A 237 20.38 -0.88 -12.73
N LEU A 238 19.40 -0.96 -11.83
CA LEU A 238 18.48 -2.09 -11.79
C LEU A 238 17.53 -2.03 -12.98
N VAL A 239 17.46 -3.13 -13.73
CA VAL A 239 16.57 -3.29 -14.88
C VAL A 239 15.78 -4.58 -14.71
N TRP A 240 14.48 -4.53 -14.96
CA TRP A 240 13.61 -5.70 -14.92
C TRP A 240 13.92 -6.65 -16.09
N ASN A 241 14.17 -7.92 -15.80
CA ASN A 241 14.33 -8.97 -16.79
C ASN A 241 13.00 -9.71 -16.96
N ASP A 242 12.31 -9.43 -18.08
CA ASP A 242 11.00 -10.02 -18.41
C ASP A 242 11.04 -11.55 -18.48
N GLU A 243 12.14 -12.17 -18.91
CA GLU A 243 12.22 -13.63 -19.04
C GLU A 243 12.35 -14.32 -17.67
N LYS A 244 13.13 -13.72 -16.76
CA LYS A 244 13.42 -14.29 -15.44
C LYS A 244 12.44 -13.83 -14.36
N GLY A 245 11.75 -12.72 -14.57
CA GLY A 245 10.85 -12.10 -13.58
C GLY A 245 11.60 -11.55 -12.36
N VAL A 246 12.80 -10.99 -12.57
CA VAL A 246 13.68 -10.45 -11.53
C VAL A 246 14.44 -9.22 -12.04
N TYR A 247 15.00 -8.42 -11.13
CA TYR A 247 15.92 -7.34 -11.47
C TYR A 247 17.35 -7.84 -11.67
N GLU A 248 18.03 -7.26 -12.64
CA GLU A 248 19.46 -7.44 -12.89
C GLU A 248 20.19 -6.10 -12.80
N VAL A 249 21.43 -6.11 -12.31
CA VAL A 249 22.28 -4.92 -12.31
C VAL A 249 22.91 -4.79 -13.69
N ARG A 250 22.57 -3.72 -14.41
CA ARG A 250 23.19 -3.40 -15.70
C ARG A 250 24.69 -3.13 -15.48
N LYS A 251 25.51 -3.88 -16.20
CA LYS A 251 26.97 -3.71 -16.24
C LYS A 251 27.36 -2.43 -16.98
#